data_AF-A0A2N7HTC1-F1
#
_entry.id   AF-A0A2N7HTC1-F1
#
_cell.length_a   1.000
_cell.length_b   1.000
_cell.length_c   1.000
_cell.angle_alpha   90.00
_cell.angle_beta   90.00
_cell.angle_gamma   90.00
#
_symmetry.space_group_name_H-M   'P 1'
#
loop_
_entity.id
_entity.type
_entity.pdbx_description
1 polymer ?
#
loop_
_entity_poly.entity_id
_entity_poly.type
_entity_poly.pdbx_seq_one_letter_code
_entity_poly.pdbx_strand_id
1 'polypeptide(L)'
;MYEANTIKTNPAKRLSKLVQPYISDKIYSPSHTTTETVLKAMFETKSNTQMFVKLGSLHELIDEVLEVSKNIPLYSAISQNLNTAHTQLNPLTKWQDVRNTLNKPFWDSIDTISMFLDMQQDSIHIQSKELTEEELAELKKEVSELQERIIASDLDPLLKQHLNRHIKHVLDAIDDYRITGSLPVLDAVEGMCGHVVMQSNGNEQYQNTIKETGMFDTLSKFNDVFSFISTMQPLLPHAAKLLGN
;
A
#
# COMPACT_ATOMS: atom_id res chain seq x y z
N MET A 1 22.01 17.80 -4.58
CA MET A 1 20.58 18.15 -4.78
C MET A 1 19.84 16.84 -4.61
N TYR A 2 19.22 16.60 -3.46
CA TYR A 2 18.45 15.39 -3.23
C TYR A 2 17.07 15.61 -3.85
N GLU A 3 16.77 14.91 -4.95
CA GLU A 3 15.38 14.64 -5.30
C GLU A 3 14.87 13.70 -4.22
N ALA A 4 14.39 14.27 -3.13
CA ALA A 4 13.60 13.53 -2.19
C ALA A 4 12.39 13.07 -2.98
N ASN A 5 12.28 11.76 -3.19
CA ASN A 5 11.04 11.11 -3.59
C ASN A 5 10.11 11.19 -2.37
N THR A 6 9.78 12.43 -2.00
CA THR A 6 8.90 12.80 -0.92
C THR A 6 7.53 12.35 -1.34
N ILE A 7 7.10 11.23 -0.79
CA ILE A 7 5.74 10.87 -0.38
C ILE A 7 5.77 9.34 -0.26
N LYS A 8 6.28 8.84 0.86
CA LYS A 8 6.08 7.44 1.24
C LYS A 8 5.60 7.42 2.68
N THR A 9 4.54 6.67 2.93
CA THR A 9 4.15 6.31 4.30
C THR A 9 5.34 5.65 4.98
N ASN A 10 5.59 6.01 6.24
CA ASN A 10 6.79 5.61 6.97
C ASN A 10 7.04 4.09 6.90
N PRO A 11 8.07 3.62 6.16
CA PRO A 11 8.28 2.19 5.95
C PRO A 11 8.72 1.47 7.22
N ALA A 12 9.44 2.13 8.12
CA ALA A 12 9.85 1.53 9.39
C ALA A 12 8.64 1.27 10.29
N LYS A 13 7.70 2.22 10.32
CA LYS A 13 6.42 2.08 11.02
C LYS A 13 5.55 0.97 10.42
N ARG A 14 5.45 0.89 9.09
CA ARG A 14 4.77 -0.21 8.38
C ARG A 14 5.37 -1.58 8.74
N LEU A 15 6.69 -1.71 8.70
CA LEU A 15 7.39 -2.94 9.05
C LEU A 15 7.11 -3.36 10.51
N SER A 16 7.16 -2.40 11.44
CA SER A 16 6.81 -2.63 12.85
C SER A 16 5.37 -3.12 12.99
N LYS A 17 4.39 -2.38 12.46
CA LYS A 17 2.97 -2.75 12.53
C LYS A 17 2.66 -4.12 11.92
N LEU A 18 3.37 -4.50 10.85
CA LEU A 18 3.15 -5.74 10.13
C LEU A 18 3.79 -6.95 10.83
N VAL A 19 5.05 -6.83 11.26
CA VAL A 19 5.85 -8.00 11.68
C VAL A 19 5.97 -8.12 13.20
N GLN A 20 6.12 -7.01 13.93
CA GLN A 20 6.36 -7.01 15.38
C GLN A 20 5.27 -7.72 16.20
N PRO A 21 3.96 -7.67 15.84
CA PRO A 21 2.93 -8.42 16.56
C PRO A 21 3.23 -9.92 16.58
N TYR A 22 3.68 -10.49 15.46
CA TYR A 22 3.97 -11.92 15.32
C TYR A 22 5.27 -12.33 16.02
N ILE A 23 6.21 -11.40 16.16
CA ILE A 23 7.42 -11.61 16.96
C ILE A 23 7.09 -11.68 18.44
N SER A 24 6.18 -10.82 18.91
CA SER A 24 5.89 -10.63 20.33
C SER A 24 4.85 -11.61 20.86
N ASP A 25 3.99 -12.15 19.99
CA ASP A 25 2.93 -13.07 20.37
C ASP A 25 3.48 -14.44 20.83
N LYS A 26 2.99 -14.88 21.99
CA LYS A 26 3.33 -16.17 22.59
C LYS A 26 2.81 -17.34 21.78
N ILE A 27 1.74 -17.16 21.01
CA ILE A 27 1.15 -18.21 20.15
C ILE A 27 2.17 -18.70 19.12
N TYR A 28 3.01 -17.82 18.59
CA TYR A 28 4.05 -18.19 17.61
C TYR A 28 5.39 -18.55 18.27
N SER A 29 5.50 -18.49 19.60
CA SER A 29 6.74 -18.80 20.33
C SER A 29 7.18 -20.27 20.39
N PRO A 30 6.34 -21.30 20.15
CA PRO A 30 6.80 -22.68 20.18
C PRO A 30 7.94 -22.94 19.19
N SER A 31 8.90 -23.80 19.57
CA SER A 31 10.10 -24.11 18.77
C SER A 31 9.81 -24.82 17.43
N HIS A 32 8.60 -25.34 17.26
CA HIS A 32 8.14 -26.02 16.05
C HIS A 32 7.34 -25.11 15.11
N THR A 33 7.10 -23.84 15.47
CA THR A 33 6.44 -22.88 14.60
C THR A 33 7.31 -22.63 13.36
N THR A 34 6.76 -22.92 12.18
CA THR A 34 7.41 -22.64 10.90
C THR A 34 7.16 -21.20 10.50
N THR A 35 8.12 -20.59 9.79
CA THR A 35 7.93 -19.24 9.24
C THR A 35 6.77 -19.20 8.24
N GLU A 36 6.53 -20.28 7.49
CA GLU A 36 5.35 -20.41 6.61
C GLU A 36 4.02 -20.20 7.36
N THR A 37 3.87 -20.83 8.53
CA THR A 37 2.66 -20.70 9.36
C THR A 37 2.43 -19.25 9.76
N VAL A 38 3.50 -18.57 10.15
CA VAL A 38 3.44 -17.16 10.56
C VAL A 38 3.17 -16.24 9.38
N LEU A 39 3.84 -16.45 8.23
CA LEU A 39 3.61 -15.66 7.03
C LEU A 39 2.16 -15.77 6.54
N LYS A 40 1.58 -16.98 6.55
CA LYS A 40 0.16 -17.18 6.22
C LYS A 40 -0.78 -16.43 7.16
N ALA A 41 -0.47 -16.43 8.46
CA ALA A 41 -1.25 -15.68 9.45
C ALA A 41 -1.05 -14.16 9.33
N MET A 42 0.17 -13.70 9.03
CA MET A 42 0.54 -12.30 8.81
C MET A 42 -0.16 -11.71 7.59
N PHE A 43 -0.29 -12.50 6.54
CA PHE A 43 -0.89 -12.11 5.27
C PHE A 43 -2.36 -12.51 5.15
N GLU A 44 -2.94 -13.08 6.21
CA GLU A 44 -4.34 -13.51 6.28
C GLU A 44 -4.74 -14.42 5.10
N THR A 45 -3.82 -15.29 4.65
CA THR A 45 -4.02 -16.13 3.48
C THR A 45 -3.80 -17.61 3.77
N LYS A 46 -4.61 -18.44 3.12
CA LYS A 46 -4.43 -19.90 3.06
C LYS A 46 -3.67 -20.35 1.80
N SER A 47 -3.50 -19.46 0.83
CA SER A 47 -2.90 -19.76 -0.46
C SER A 47 -1.39 -19.57 -0.44
N ASN A 48 -0.64 -20.59 -0.85
CA ASN A 48 0.81 -20.50 -0.99
C ASN A 48 1.20 -19.43 -2.01
N THR A 49 0.48 -19.35 -3.14
CA THR A 49 0.76 -18.35 -4.18
C THR A 49 0.63 -16.94 -3.65
N GLN A 50 -0.47 -16.63 -2.95
CA GLN A 50 -0.66 -15.30 -2.36
C GLN A 50 0.37 -15.01 -1.26
N MET A 51 0.73 -16.01 -0.46
CA MET A 51 1.78 -15.87 0.54
C MET A 51 3.12 -15.50 -0.11
N PHE A 52 3.51 -16.15 -1.22
CA PHE A 52 4.75 -15.82 -1.92
C PHE A 52 4.74 -14.42 -2.57
N VAL A 53 3.60 -14.00 -3.12
CA VAL A 53 3.45 -12.64 -3.67
C VAL A 53 3.64 -11.60 -2.55
N LYS A 54 2.90 -11.74 -1.44
CA LYS A 54 3.02 -10.82 -0.29
C LYS A 54 4.38 -10.90 0.41
N LEU A 55 5.05 -12.05 0.36
CA LEU A 55 6.43 -12.17 0.83
C LEU A 55 7.39 -11.32 0.00
N GLY A 56 7.21 -11.28 -1.33
CA GLY A 56 7.96 -10.38 -2.20
C GLY A 56 7.78 -8.92 -1.78
N SER A 57 6.53 -8.48 -1.55
CA SER A 57 6.24 -7.13 -1.06
C SER A 57 6.82 -6.85 0.32
N LEU A 58 6.90 -7.85 1.21
CA LEU A 58 7.57 -7.72 2.51
C LEU A 58 9.08 -7.54 2.36
N HIS A 59 9.72 -8.22 1.40
CA HIS A 59 11.14 -8.00 1.08
C HIS A 59 11.38 -6.60 0.51
N GLU A 60 10.51 -6.13 -0.39
CA GLU A 60 10.56 -4.75 -0.87
C GLU A 60 10.40 -3.72 0.27
N LEU A 61 9.54 -3.98 1.25
CA LEU A 61 9.40 -3.14 2.44
C LEU A 61 10.70 -3.12 3.27
N ILE A 62 11.37 -4.27 3.43
CA ILE A 62 12.67 -4.34 4.12
C ILE A 62 13.73 -3.51 3.37
N ASP A 63 13.77 -3.62 2.04
CA ASP A 63 14.67 -2.84 1.19
C ASP A 63 14.37 -1.33 1.29
N GLU A 64 13.09 -0.96 1.36
CA GLU A 64 12.68 0.42 1.57
C GLU A 64 13.18 0.95 2.93
N VAL A 65 13.04 0.17 4.01
CA VAL A 65 13.59 0.54 5.33
C VAL A 65 15.11 0.66 5.28
N LEU A 66 15.80 -0.25 4.60
CA LEU A 66 17.25 -0.17 4.39
C LEU A 66 17.64 1.11 3.66
N GLU A 67 16.90 1.50 2.62
CA GLU A 67 17.20 2.70 1.84
C GLU A 67 17.03 3.97 2.65
N VAL A 68 15.87 4.15 3.30
CA VAL A 68 15.58 5.39 4.05
C VAL A 68 16.44 5.54 5.31
N SER A 69 16.99 4.44 5.82
CA SER A 69 17.79 4.45 7.03
C SER A 69 19.28 4.74 6.80
N LYS A 70 19.78 4.74 5.55
CA LYS A 70 21.21 4.93 5.23
C LYS A 70 21.87 6.15 5.88
N ASN A 71 21.09 7.22 6.09
CA ASN A 71 21.58 8.48 6.66
C ASN A 71 21.30 8.63 8.16
N ILE A 72 20.77 7.59 8.81
CA ILE A 72 20.44 7.60 10.24
C ILE A 72 21.59 6.96 11.03
N PRO A 73 22.01 7.52 12.18
CA PRO A 73 23.13 7.00 12.97
C PRO A 73 23.06 5.51 13.38
N LEU A 74 21.87 4.89 13.30
CA LEU A 74 21.64 3.48 13.65
C LEU A 74 21.75 2.52 12.45
N TYR A 75 22.03 3.00 11.24
CA TYR A 75 22.04 2.21 10.01
C TYR A 75 22.90 0.94 10.08
N SER A 76 24.12 1.04 10.62
CA SER A 76 25.06 -0.09 10.66
C SER A 76 24.51 -1.25 11.50
N ALA A 77 23.89 -0.95 12.64
CA ALA A 77 23.30 -1.95 13.52
C ALA A 77 22.06 -2.60 12.86
N ILE A 78 21.18 -1.79 12.28
CA ILE A 78 19.92 -2.32 11.73
C ILE A 78 20.08 -3.02 10.39
N SER A 79 21.02 -2.59 9.55
CA SER A 79 21.22 -3.15 8.22
C SER A 79 21.66 -4.61 8.28
N GLN A 80 22.50 -4.98 9.26
CA GLN A 80 22.87 -6.38 9.47
C GLN A 80 21.66 -7.24 9.83
N ASN A 81 20.81 -6.79 10.75
CA ASN A 81 19.61 -7.51 11.16
C ASN A 81 18.58 -7.58 10.02
N LEU A 82 18.37 -6.51 9.26
CA LEU A 82 17.46 -6.48 8.12
C LEU A 82 17.94 -7.39 6.99
N ASN A 83 19.22 -7.38 6.64
CA ASN A 83 19.78 -8.30 5.64
C ASN A 83 19.65 -9.77 6.10
N THR A 84 19.90 -10.05 7.37
CA THR A 84 19.72 -11.38 7.93
C THR A 84 18.25 -11.79 7.88
N ALA A 85 17.34 -10.91 8.30
CA ALA A 85 15.91 -11.14 8.27
C ALA A 85 15.37 -11.32 6.83
N HIS A 86 15.90 -10.59 5.85
CA HIS A 86 15.56 -10.76 4.44
C HIS A 86 15.83 -12.21 3.99
N THR A 87 16.93 -12.82 4.44
CA THR A 87 17.21 -14.23 4.14
C THR A 87 16.36 -15.19 4.96
N GLN A 88 16.04 -14.88 6.21
CA GLN A 88 15.33 -15.76 7.14
C GLN A 88 13.80 -15.74 6.99
N LEU A 89 13.24 -14.62 6.52
CA LEU A 89 11.82 -14.50 6.19
C LEU A 89 11.54 -15.26 4.89
N ASN A 90 11.52 -16.60 5.01
CA ASN A 90 11.13 -17.52 3.95
C ASN A 90 10.43 -18.74 4.58
N PRO A 91 9.60 -19.48 3.83
CA PRO A 91 8.81 -20.59 4.37
C PRO A 91 9.61 -21.73 5.00
N LEU A 92 10.88 -21.92 4.60
CA LEU A 92 11.73 -23.04 4.99
C LEU A 92 12.48 -22.78 6.31
N THR A 93 12.49 -21.54 6.81
CA THR A 93 13.21 -21.17 8.02
C THR A 93 12.35 -21.41 9.27
N LYS A 94 12.99 -21.72 10.39
CA LYS A 94 12.31 -21.81 11.69
C LYS A 94 11.96 -20.41 12.17
N TRP A 95 10.75 -20.21 12.65
CA TRP A 95 10.32 -18.89 13.12
C TRP A 95 11.20 -18.37 14.28
N GLN A 96 11.72 -19.29 15.10
CA GLN A 96 12.61 -18.93 16.20
C GLN A 96 13.90 -18.24 15.73
N ASP A 97 14.43 -18.60 14.56
CA ASP A 97 15.63 -17.95 14.01
C ASP A 97 15.33 -16.49 13.62
N VAL A 98 14.16 -16.27 13.00
CA VAL A 98 13.65 -14.92 12.69
C VAL A 98 13.48 -14.11 13.98
N ARG A 99 12.88 -14.68 15.02
CA ARG A 99 12.67 -13.98 16.32
C ARG A 99 13.98 -13.61 17.02
N ASN A 100 14.99 -14.47 16.93
CA ASN A 100 16.30 -14.20 17.51
C ASN A 100 16.97 -13.00 16.81
N THR A 101 16.81 -12.87 15.49
CA THR A 101 17.29 -11.73 14.68
C THR A 101 16.46 -10.46 14.93
N LEU A 102 15.13 -10.58 14.89
CA LEU A 102 14.17 -9.49 15.06
C LEU A 102 13.75 -9.36 16.52
N ASN A 103 14.73 -9.26 17.41
CA ASN A 103 14.52 -9.22 18.87
C ASN A 103 14.22 -7.79 19.36
N LYS A 104 14.09 -7.61 20.68
CA LYS A 104 13.74 -6.30 21.27
C LYS A 104 14.70 -5.17 20.87
N PRO A 105 16.04 -5.29 21.01
CA PRO A 105 16.97 -4.26 20.54
C PRO A 105 16.81 -3.84 19.08
N PHE A 106 16.49 -4.80 18.20
CA PHE A 106 16.17 -4.49 16.81
C PHE A 106 14.92 -3.60 16.70
N TRP A 107 13.83 -3.97 17.37
CA TRP A 107 12.60 -3.19 17.32
C TRP A 107 12.73 -1.81 17.96
N ASP A 108 13.47 -1.67 19.07
CA ASP A 108 13.76 -0.36 19.66
C ASP A 108 14.50 0.57 18.66
N SER A 109 15.35 -0.02 17.80
CA SER A 109 16.06 0.71 16.74
C SER A 109 15.12 1.09 15.58
N ILE A 110 14.21 0.19 15.19
CA ILE A 110 13.16 0.46 14.19
C ILE A 110 12.24 1.60 14.67
N ASP A 111 11.84 1.59 15.95
CA ASP A 111 11.02 2.66 16.53
C ASP A 111 11.74 4.01 16.48
N THR A 112 13.04 4.03 16.79
CA THR A 112 13.87 5.24 16.69
C THR A 112 13.98 5.75 15.25
N ILE A 113 14.17 4.85 14.28
CA ILE A 113 14.17 5.20 12.86
C ILE A 113 12.81 5.75 12.44
N SER A 114 11.72 5.10 12.86
CA SER A 114 10.36 5.55 12.58
C SER A 114 10.16 6.98 13.08
N MET A 115 10.53 7.26 14.33
CA MET A 115 10.43 8.61 14.91
C MET A 115 11.26 9.64 14.12
N PHE A 116 12.47 9.28 13.71
CA PHE A 116 13.32 10.19 12.93
C PHE A 116 12.73 10.51 11.55
N LEU A 117 12.15 9.50 10.88
CA LEU A 117 11.47 9.68 9.60
C LEU A 117 10.23 10.57 9.75
N ASP A 118 9.41 10.35 10.77
CA ASP A 118 8.23 11.18 11.05
C ASP A 118 8.64 12.65 11.28
N MET A 119 9.70 12.90 12.07
CA MET A 119 10.24 14.25 12.31
C MET A 119 10.75 14.94 11.03
N GLN A 120 11.39 14.20 10.13
CA GLN A 120 11.84 14.73 8.85
C GLN A 120 10.65 15.12 7.95
N GLN A 121 9.57 14.33 7.97
CA GLN A 121 8.37 14.59 7.19
C GLN A 121 7.63 15.84 7.68
N ASP A 122 7.49 16.00 8.99
CA ASP A 122 6.90 17.20 9.61
C ASP A 122 7.65 18.49 9.23
N SER A 123 8.98 18.41 9.13
CA SER A 123 9.84 19.56 8.78
C SER A 123 9.66 20.03 7.32
N ILE A 124 9.13 19.16 6.44
CA ILE A 124 8.95 19.44 5.00
C ILE A 124 7.49 19.85 4.68
N HIS A 125 6.61 20.02 5.69
CA HIS A 125 5.17 20.29 5.52
C HIS A 125 4.42 19.23 4.70
N ILE A 126 4.97 18.01 4.61
CA ILE A 126 4.30 16.89 3.95
C ILE A 126 3.67 16.09 5.08
N GLN A 127 2.36 16.25 5.25
CA GLN A 127 1.61 15.45 6.22
C GLN A 127 1.69 13.99 5.78
N SER A 128 2.52 13.18 6.42
CA SER A 128 2.52 11.73 6.22
C SER A 128 1.34 11.13 6.97
N LYS A 129 0.13 11.38 6.48
CA LYS A 129 -1.05 10.73 7.03
C LYS A 129 -1.00 9.26 6.64
N GLU A 130 -0.85 8.38 7.63
CA GLU A 130 -1.20 6.97 7.43
C GLU A 130 -2.72 6.86 7.43
N LEU A 131 -3.25 6.10 6.47
CA LEU A 131 -4.67 5.78 6.47
C LEU A 131 -4.98 4.82 7.60
N THR A 132 -6.09 5.06 8.30
CA THR A 132 -6.58 4.12 9.31
C THR A 132 -7.22 2.90 8.65
N GLU A 133 -7.39 1.82 9.41
CA GLU A 133 -8.08 0.62 8.90
C GLU A 133 -9.54 0.95 8.54
N GLU A 134 -10.17 1.89 9.24
CA GLU A 134 -11.51 2.37 8.91
C GLU A 134 -11.53 3.13 7.57
N GLU A 135 -10.55 4.01 7.32
CA GLU A 135 -10.42 4.74 6.06
C GLU A 135 -10.15 3.77 4.88
N LEU A 136 -9.30 2.76 5.08
CA LEU A 136 -9.04 1.73 4.08
C LEU A 136 -10.27 0.86 3.81
N ALA A 137 -11.01 0.48 4.86
CA ALA A 137 -12.24 -0.30 4.74
C ALA A 137 -13.34 0.49 4.01
N GLU A 138 -13.46 1.79 4.28
CA GLU A 138 -14.38 2.68 3.58
C GLU A 138 -14.00 2.81 2.10
N LEU A 139 -12.72 3.09 1.78
CA LEU A 139 -12.25 3.13 0.39
C LEU A 139 -12.51 1.81 -0.34
N LYS A 140 -12.20 0.68 0.30
CA LYS A 140 -12.44 -0.65 -0.29
C LYS A 140 -13.91 -0.88 -0.59
N LYS A 141 -14.79 -0.51 0.35
CA LYS A 141 -16.24 -0.62 0.17
C LYS A 141 -16.70 0.23 -1.02
N GLU A 142 -16.29 1.49 -1.08
CA GLU A 142 -16.67 2.42 -2.15
C GLU A 142 -16.23 1.95 -3.54
N VAL A 143 -14.99 1.43 -3.64
CA VAL A 143 -14.46 0.89 -4.90
C VAL A 143 -15.17 -0.41 -5.28
N SER A 144 -15.53 -1.25 -4.31
CA SER A 144 -16.29 -2.48 -4.56
C SER A 144 -17.71 -2.16 -5.05
N GLU A 145 -18.38 -1.19 -4.44
CA GLU A 145 -19.70 -0.73 -4.89
C GLU A 145 -19.63 -0.09 -6.29
N LEU A 146 -18.56 0.65 -6.60
CA LEU A 146 -18.31 1.15 -7.97
C LEU A 146 -18.16 -0.02 -8.95
N GLN A 147 -17.43 -1.07 -8.58
CA GLN A 147 -17.29 -2.27 -9.41
C GLN A 147 -18.66 -2.89 -9.74
N GLU A 148 -19.52 -3.04 -8.74
CA GLU A 148 -20.87 -3.58 -8.91
C GLU A 148 -21.72 -2.70 -9.85
N ARG A 149 -21.67 -1.37 -9.68
CA ARG A 149 -22.36 -0.42 -10.57
C ARG A 149 -21.85 -0.51 -12.01
N ILE A 150 -20.54 -0.63 -12.22
CA ILE A 150 -19.95 -0.80 -13.55
C ILE A 150 -20.39 -2.12 -14.20
N ILE A 151 -20.41 -3.22 -13.45
CA ILE A 151 -20.89 -4.52 -13.94
C ILE A 151 -22.36 -4.43 -14.36
N ALA A 152 -23.20 -3.77 -13.54
CA ALA A 152 -24.64 -3.62 -13.76
C ALA A 152 -25.04 -2.57 -14.81
N SER A 153 -24.14 -1.64 -15.17
CA SER A 153 -24.41 -0.55 -16.12
C SER A 153 -24.73 -1.03 -17.55
N ASP A 154 -25.16 -0.13 -18.43
CA ASP A 154 -25.36 -0.44 -19.86
C ASP A 154 -24.10 -0.19 -20.72
N LEU A 155 -22.92 -0.10 -20.09
CA LEU A 155 -21.65 0.07 -20.80
C LEU A 155 -21.35 -1.11 -21.73
N ASP A 156 -20.63 -0.83 -22.82
CA ASP A 156 -20.13 -1.86 -23.74
C ASP A 156 -19.32 -2.94 -22.97
N PRO A 157 -19.47 -4.24 -23.30
CA PRO A 157 -18.80 -5.32 -22.58
C PRO A 157 -17.27 -5.21 -22.51
N LEU A 158 -16.63 -4.75 -23.58
CA LEU A 158 -15.17 -4.62 -23.65
C LEU A 158 -14.71 -3.52 -22.71
N LEU A 159 -15.48 -2.44 -22.66
CA LEU A 159 -15.23 -1.31 -21.77
C LEU A 159 -15.48 -1.64 -20.29
N LYS A 160 -16.56 -2.36 -19.97
CA LYS A 160 -16.78 -2.91 -18.63
C LYS A 160 -15.60 -3.76 -18.19
N GLN A 161 -15.11 -4.64 -19.08
CA GLN A 161 -13.96 -5.49 -18.78
C GLN A 161 -12.71 -4.66 -18.48
N HIS A 162 -12.47 -3.60 -19.24
CA HIS A 162 -11.34 -2.69 -19.02
C HIS A 162 -11.45 -1.95 -17.68
N LEU A 163 -12.60 -1.31 -17.39
CA LEU A 163 -12.80 -0.59 -16.14
C LEU A 163 -12.70 -1.53 -14.93
N ASN A 164 -13.31 -2.72 -15.02
CA ASN A 164 -13.21 -3.72 -13.96
C ASN A 164 -11.78 -4.16 -13.67
N ARG A 165 -10.90 -4.18 -14.68
CA ARG A 165 -9.47 -4.49 -14.47
C ARG A 165 -8.79 -3.42 -13.63
N HIS A 166 -9.04 -2.14 -13.92
CA HIS A 166 -8.45 -1.04 -13.15
C HIS A 166 -9.03 -0.93 -11.75
N ILE A 167 -10.35 -1.10 -11.61
CA ILE A 167 -11.02 -1.14 -10.31
C ILE A 167 -10.46 -2.28 -9.45
N LYS A 168 -10.29 -3.47 -10.04
CA LYS A 168 -9.66 -4.59 -9.35
C LYS A 168 -8.22 -4.27 -8.92
N HIS A 169 -7.44 -3.61 -9.76
CA HIS A 169 -6.09 -3.20 -9.41
C HIS A 169 -6.06 -2.21 -8.22
N VAL A 170 -7.01 -1.28 -8.16
CA VAL A 170 -7.19 -0.37 -7.00
C VAL A 170 -7.54 -1.16 -5.74
N LEU A 171 -8.47 -2.12 -5.82
CA LEU A 171 -8.83 -2.98 -4.68
C LEU A 171 -7.65 -3.79 -4.17
N ASP A 172 -6.91 -4.42 -5.09
CA ASP A 172 -5.73 -5.22 -4.76
C ASP A 172 -4.65 -4.32 -4.09
N ALA A 173 -4.46 -3.08 -4.57
CA ALA A 173 -3.54 -2.11 -3.97
C ALA A 173 -3.98 -1.64 -2.56
N ILE A 174 -5.29 -1.45 -2.32
CA ILE A 174 -5.82 -1.14 -0.99
C ILE A 174 -5.57 -2.32 -0.04
N ASP A 175 -5.80 -3.55 -0.50
CA ASP A 175 -5.59 -4.77 0.29
C ASP A 175 -4.12 -4.99 0.68
N ASP A 176 -3.20 -4.48 -0.13
CA ASP A 176 -1.76 -4.56 0.10
C ASP A 176 -1.17 -3.32 0.80
N TYR A 177 -1.97 -2.28 1.07
CA TYR A 177 -1.52 -0.99 1.63
C TYR A 177 -0.66 -1.12 2.89
N ARG A 178 -1.00 -2.06 3.79
CA ARG A 178 -0.24 -2.31 5.03
C ARG A 178 1.23 -2.66 4.76
N ILE A 179 1.49 -3.28 3.60
CA ILE A 179 2.82 -3.67 3.15
C ILE A 179 3.40 -2.59 2.23
N THR A 180 2.65 -2.19 1.20
CA THR A 180 3.17 -1.40 0.06
C THR A 180 3.04 0.11 0.23
N GLY A 181 2.20 0.57 1.15
CA GLY A 181 1.99 1.99 1.44
C GLY A 181 1.08 2.71 0.43
N SER A 182 1.12 4.03 0.46
CA SER A 182 0.19 4.86 -0.32
C SER A 182 0.46 4.91 -1.82
N LEU A 183 1.73 4.81 -2.25
CA LEU A 183 2.09 5.02 -3.65
C LEU A 183 1.40 4.05 -4.61
N PRO A 184 1.36 2.72 -4.38
CA PRO A 184 0.69 1.82 -5.32
C PRO A 184 -0.82 2.03 -5.40
N VAL A 185 -1.46 2.48 -4.31
CA VAL A 185 -2.88 2.87 -4.34
C VAL A 185 -3.07 4.07 -5.24
N LEU A 186 -2.20 5.07 -5.12
CA LEU A 186 -2.23 6.24 -6.00
C LEU A 186 -2.01 5.83 -7.45
N ASP A 187 -0.92 5.14 -7.76
CA ASP A 187 -0.59 4.71 -9.13
C ASP A 187 -1.75 3.94 -9.79
N ALA A 188 -2.44 3.08 -9.03
CA ALA A 188 -3.61 2.35 -9.51
C ALA A 188 -4.79 3.29 -9.83
N VAL A 189 -5.04 4.29 -8.97
CA VAL A 189 -6.09 5.30 -9.17
C VAL A 189 -5.76 6.25 -10.32
N GLU A 190 -4.50 6.71 -10.42
CA GLU A 190 -4.03 7.54 -11.54
C GLU A 190 -4.19 6.80 -12.86
N GLY A 191 -3.79 5.52 -12.89
CA GLY A 191 -3.99 4.66 -14.05
C GLY A 191 -5.45 4.51 -14.43
N MET A 192 -6.34 4.27 -13.46
CA MET A 192 -7.79 4.22 -13.70
C MET A 192 -8.31 5.53 -14.29
N CYS A 193 -7.93 6.67 -13.69
CA CYS A 193 -8.33 8.00 -14.12
C CYS A 193 -7.85 8.31 -15.56
N GLY A 194 -6.57 8.07 -15.84
CA GLY A 194 -5.99 8.27 -17.18
C GLY A 194 -6.72 7.47 -18.25
N HIS A 195 -7.10 6.21 -17.95
CA HIS A 195 -7.88 5.40 -18.88
C HIS A 195 -9.30 5.93 -19.09
N VAL A 196 -10.00 6.34 -18.03
CA VAL A 196 -11.34 6.94 -18.13
C VAL A 196 -11.29 8.20 -19.00
N VAL A 197 -10.31 9.08 -18.79
CA VAL A 197 -10.11 10.30 -19.59
C VAL A 197 -9.82 9.98 -21.05
N MET A 198 -8.95 9.01 -21.34
CA MET A 198 -8.63 8.65 -22.72
C MET A 198 -9.82 8.07 -23.49
N GLN A 199 -10.63 7.23 -22.83
CA GLN A 199 -11.77 6.55 -23.47
C GLN A 199 -13.00 7.46 -23.62
N SER A 200 -13.07 8.53 -22.84
CA SER A 200 -14.18 9.49 -22.85
C SER A 200 -14.02 10.67 -23.77
N ASN A 201 -12.79 10.91 -24.25
CA ASN A 201 -12.50 12.08 -25.05
C ASN A 201 -13.33 12.06 -26.36
N GLY A 202 -14.34 12.95 -26.44
CA GLY A 202 -15.21 13.08 -27.60
C GLY A 202 -16.43 12.13 -27.66
N ASN A 203 -16.73 11.37 -26.60
CA ASN A 203 -17.90 10.46 -26.56
C ASN A 203 -18.86 10.83 -25.42
N GLU A 204 -19.87 11.65 -25.71
CA GLU A 204 -20.87 12.12 -24.73
C GLU A 204 -21.66 10.99 -24.07
N GLN A 205 -22.02 9.94 -24.83
CA GLN A 205 -22.74 8.79 -24.28
C GLN A 205 -21.91 8.10 -23.20
N TYR A 206 -20.61 7.90 -23.47
CA TYR A 206 -19.69 7.32 -22.50
C TYR A 206 -19.51 8.20 -21.27
N GLN A 207 -19.37 9.52 -21.46
CA GLN A 207 -19.25 10.46 -20.34
C GLN A 207 -20.49 10.40 -19.43
N ASN A 208 -21.69 10.36 -20.00
CA ASN A 208 -22.93 10.29 -19.22
C ASN A 208 -23.04 8.97 -18.46
N THR A 209 -22.80 7.83 -19.09
CA THR A 209 -22.87 6.54 -18.40
C THR A 209 -21.80 6.41 -17.30
N ILE A 210 -20.59 6.93 -17.51
CA ILE A 210 -19.57 6.96 -16.45
C ILE A 210 -19.96 7.88 -15.30
N LYS A 211 -20.54 9.06 -15.58
CA LYS A 211 -21.06 9.96 -14.53
C LYS A 211 -22.11 9.23 -13.69
N GLU A 212 -23.04 8.51 -14.32
CA GLU A 212 -24.09 7.74 -13.64
C GLU A 212 -23.55 6.58 -12.78
N THR A 213 -22.38 6.02 -13.12
CA THR A 213 -21.76 4.96 -12.31
C THR A 213 -21.14 5.47 -11.01
N GLY A 214 -21.05 6.78 -10.78
CA GLY A 214 -20.42 7.37 -9.60
C GLY A 214 -18.89 7.26 -9.59
N MET A 215 -18.26 6.97 -10.74
CA MET A 215 -16.80 6.90 -10.89
C MET A 215 -16.11 8.18 -10.40
N PHE A 216 -16.67 9.35 -10.74
CA PHE A 216 -16.11 10.63 -10.31
C PHE A 216 -16.22 10.86 -8.81
N ASP A 217 -17.31 10.42 -8.19
CA ASP A 217 -17.48 10.53 -6.74
C ASP A 217 -16.44 9.66 -6.03
N THR A 218 -16.20 8.44 -6.53
CA THR A 218 -15.14 7.56 -6.02
C THR A 218 -13.76 8.20 -6.18
N LEU A 219 -13.44 8.76 -7.36
CA LEU A 219 -12.18 9.47 -7.58
C LEU A 219 -12.04 10.71 -6.66
N SER A 220 -13.14 11.45 -6.42
CA SER A 220 -13.19 12.57 -5.47
C SER A 220 -12.81 12.15 -4.07
N LYS A 221 -13.37 11.02 -3.60
CA LYS A 221 -13.02 10.46 -2.28
C LYS A 221 -11.54 10.11 -2.19
N PHE A 222 -10.93 9.54 -3.23
CA PHE A 222 -9.49 9.31 -3.25
C PHE A 222 -8.69 10.61 -3.10
N ASN A 223 -9.06 11.67 -3.82
CA ASN A 223 -8.37 12.95 -3.69
C ASN A 223 -8.54 13.56 -2.30
N ASP A 224 -9.70 13.42 -1.66
CA ASP A 224 -9.92 13.94 -0.32
C ASP A 224 -9.07 13.16 0.70
N VAL A 225 -9.11 11.82 0.63
CA VAL A 225 -8.38 10.92 1.51
C VAL A 225 -6.87 11.10 1.34
N PHE A 226 -6.39 11.21 0.10
CA PHE A 226 -4.98 11.37 -0.25
C PHE A 226 -4.58 12.83 -0.50
N SER A 227 -5.37 13.81 -0.06
CA SER A 227 -5.08 15.24 -0.26
C SER A 227 -3.76 15.70 0.36
N PHE A 228 -3.26 14.94 1.34
CA PHE A 228 -1.95 15.12 1.95
C PHE A 228 -0.77 14.78 1.01
N ILE A 229 -1.05 14.14 -0.13
CA ILE A 229 -0.08 13.76 -1.15
C ILE A 229 -0.16 14.76 -2.32
N SER A 230 0.92 15.51 -2.54
CA SER A 230 0.98 16.57 -3.55
C SER A 230 0.81 16.09 -5.00
N THR A 231 1.00 14.80 -5.31
CA THR A 231 0.87 14.26 -6.68
C THR A 231 -0.58 14.15 -7.14
N MET A 232 -1.56 14.03 -6.23
CA MET A 232 -2.98 13.90 -6.59
C MET A 232 -3.67 15.23 -6.91
N GLN A 233 -3.15 16.35 -6.39
CA GLN A 233 -3.78 17.68 -6.51
C GLN A 233 -4.09 18.15 -7.95
N PRO A 234 -3.41 17.74 -9.03
CA PRO A 234 -3.81 18.12 -10.38
C PRO A 234 -4.81 17.16 -11.06
N LEU A 235 -4.98 15.91 -10.61
CA LEU A 235 -5.61 14.87 -11.42
C LEU A 235 -7.11 15.04 -11.59
N LEU A 236 -7.84 15.28 -10.50
CA LEU A 236 -9.30 15.43 -10.54
C LEU A 236 -9.77 16.69 -11.26
N PRO A 237 -9.22 17.89 -10.99
CA PRO A 237 -9.62 19.09 -11.72
C PRO A 237 -9.36 18.96 -13.23
N HIS A 238 -8.29 18.29 -13.64
CA HIS A 238 -7.98 18.06 -15.05
C HIS A 238 -8.89 16.99 -15.67
N ALA A 239 -9.14 15.88 -14.97
CA ALA A 239 -10.06 14.85 -15.43
C ALA A 239 -11.48 15.42 -15.59
N ALA A 240 -11.98 16.15 -14.59
CA ALA A 240 -13.28 16.81 -14.64
C ALA A 240 -13.39 17.78 -15.84
N LYS A 241 -12.36 18.61 -16.06
CA LYS A 241 -12.29 19.56 -17.18
C LYS A 241 -12.27 18.88 -18.56
N LEU A 242 -11.59 17.75 -18.69
CA LEU A 242 -11.56 16.96 -19.94
C LEU A 242 -12.87 16.20 -20.19
N LEU A 243 -13.69 16.04 -19.16
CA LEU A 243 -14.95 15.30 -19.14
C LEU A 243 -16.20 16.20 -19.16
N GLY A 244 -16.01 17.46 -19.54
CA GLY A 244 -17.09 18.42 -19.79
C GLY A 244 -17.71 19.04 -18.54
N ASN A 245 -16.99 19.09 -17.41
CA ASN A 245 -17.35 19.93 -16.26
C ASN A 245 -16.45 21.17 -16.19
#